data_AF-A0A2M9J9F7-F1
#
_entry.id   AF-A0A2M9J9F7-F1
#
_cell.length_a   1.000
_cell.length_b   1.000
_cell.length_c   1.000
_cell.angle_alpha   90.00
_cell.angle_beta   90.00
_cell.angle_gamma   90.00
#
_symmetry.space_group_name_H-M   'P 1'
#
loop_
_entity.id
_entity.type
_entity.pdbx_description
1 polymer ?
#
loop_
_entity_poly.entity_id
_entity_poly.type
_entity_poly.pdbx_seq_one_letter_code
_entity_poly.pdbx_strand_id
1 'polypeptide(L)'
;MDTTDTATPPTAPPARAWSEFHQAEPQFAALAEARFQKYKHQVLGTLRKDGSPRVTGLEVEFRDGELLLGMMPGSMKALDLLRDPRFSLQANPGPDAEMADGDVRVSGRAVRVTDPAALASYIEQTTPPEPFLLFRVEPTEVVYTGVENEEIVVRVWRPGTALRTLRRGSGEGSVREDA
;
A
#
# COMPACT_ATOMS: atom_id res chain seq x y z
N MET A 1 -12.84 -13.04 47.66
CA MET A 1 -12.13 -11.80 47.33
C MET A 1 -11.02 -12.21 46.40
N ASP A 2 -11.34 -12.28 45.11
CA ASP A 2 -10.40 -12.60 44.03
C ASP A 2 -10.89 -11.82 42.82
N THR A 3 -10.34 -10.62 42.66
CA THR A 3 -10.57 -9.75 41.51
C THR A 3 -9.49 -10.08 40.49
N THR A 4 -9.86 -10.87 39.48
CA THR A 4 -9.03 -11.10 38.31
C THR A 4 -8.94 -9.80 37.52
N ASP A 5 -7.78 -9.17 37.60
CA ASP A 5 -7.37 -8.02 36.81
C ASP A 5 -7.36 -8.42 35.33
N THR A 6 -8.38 -7.96 34.59
CA THR A 6 -8.46 -8.18 33.15
C THR A 6 -7.58 -7.14 32.48
N ALA A 7 -6.30 -7.47 32.33
CA ALA A 7 -5.35 -6.64 31.62
C ALA A 7 -5.86 -6.44 30.17
N THR A 8 -6.28 -5.22 29.88
CA THR A 8 -6.55 -4.77 28.51
C THR A 8 -5.24 -4.87 27.72
N PRO A 9 -5.20 -5.53 26.55
CA PRO A 9 -3.98 -5.57 25.76
C PRO A 9 -3.55 -4.15 25.39
N PRO A 10 -2.24 -3.86 25.32
CA PRO A 10 -1.78 -2.52 25.01
C PRO A 10 -2.33 -2.13 23.63
N THR A 11 -3.18 -1.11 23.61
CA THR A 11 -3.64 -0.46 22.38
C THR A 11 -2.40 0.08 21.68
N ALA A 12 -2.05 -0.54 20.55
CA ALA A 12 -1.05 -0.01 19.64
C ALA A 12 -1.41 1.46 19.32
N PRO A 13 -0.43 2.38 19.18
CA PRO A 13 -0.73 3.74 18.71
C PRO A 13 -1.57 3.65 17.43
N PRO A 14 -2.48 4.60 17.12
CA PRO A 14 -3.38 4.51 15.97
C PRO A 14 -2.53 4.29 14.71
N ALA A 15 -2.49 3.03 14.28
CA ALA A 15 -1.65 2.61 13.20
C ALA A 15 -2.42 2.97 11.95
N ARG A 16 -1.88 3.90 11.16
CA ARG A 16 -2.34 4.26 9.81
C ARG A 16 -2.27 3.04 8.90
N ALA A 17 -3.01 1.99 9.19
CA ALA A 17 -2.96 0.70 8.53
C ALA A 17 -3.82 0.74 7.28
N TRP A 18 -3.68 -0.28 6.43
CA TRP A 18 -4.54 -0.42 5.25
C TRP A 18 -6.02 -0.51 5.63
N SER A 19 -6.33 -1.10 6.78
CA SER A 19 -7.70 -1.19 7.33
C SER A 19 -8.35 0.16 7.59
N GLU A 20 -7.58 1.20 7.97
CA GLU A 20 -8.11 2.56 8.12
C GLU A 20 -8.52 3.15 6.77
N PHE A 21 -7.69 2.94 5.73
CA PHE A 21 -8.04 3.35 4.37
C PHE A 21 -9.30 2.61 3.89
N HIS A 22 -9.37 1.30 4.10
CA HIS A 22 -10.53 0.50 3.73
C HIS A 22 -11.79 0.93 4.50
N GLN A 23 -11.68 1.31 5.77
CA GLN A 23 -12.83 1.78 6.55
C GLN A 23 -13.28 3.18 6.10
N ALA A 24 -12.34 4.07 5.77
CA ALA A 24 -12.64 5.42 5.32
C ALA A 24 -13.25 5.45 3.90
N GLU A 25 -12.68 4.67 2.98
CA GLU A 25 -13.07 4.68 1.56
C GLU A 25 -13.21 3.25 0.99
N PRO A 26 -14.21 2.45 1.41
CA PRO A 26 -14.29 1.03 1.09
C PRO A 26 -14.29 0.70 -0.40
N GLN A 27 -15.01 1.50 -1.20
CA GLN A 27 -15.07 1.31 -2.65
C GLN A 27 -13.74 1.62 -3.33
N PHE A 28 -13.04 2.64 -2.84
CA PHE A 28 -11.74 3.01 -3.40
C PHE A 28 -10.65 2.02 -2.98
N ALA A 29 -10.70 1.52 -1.75
CA ALA A 29 -9.81 0.46 -1.29
C ALA A 29 -9.99 -0.83 -2.10
N ALA A 30 -11.23 -1.27 -2.32
CA ALA A 30 -11.52 -2.45 -3.15
C ALA A 30 -10.99 -2.29 -4.59
N LEU A 31 -11.13 -1.10 -5.18
CA LEU A 31 -10.56 -0.79 -6.49
C LEU A 31 -9.03 -0.87 -6.48
N ALA A 32 -8.38 -0.32 -5.46
CA ALA A 32 -6.94 -0.37 -5.31
C ALA A 32 -6.43 -1.81 -5.17
N GLU A 33 -7.07 -2.62 -4.33
CA GLU A 33 -6.75 -4.04 -4.13
C GLU A 33 -6.90 -4.83 -5.42
N ALA A 34 -8.04 -4.70 -6.10
CA ALA A 34 -8.29 -5.37 -7.38
C ALA A 34 -7.22 -5.00 -8.42
N ARG A 35 -6.79 -3.72 -8.44
CA ARG A 35 -5.77 -3.26 -9.38
C ARG A 35 -4.40 -3.88 -9.13
N PHE A 36 -4.00 -3.98 -7.86
CA PHE A 36 -2.76 -4.66 -7.49
C PHE A 36 -2.83 -6.17 -7.75
N GLN A 37 -3.97 -6.81 -7.50
CA GLN A 37 -4.13 -8.25 -7.70
C GLN A 37 -4.15 -8.69 -9.17
N LYS A 38 -4.38 -7.77 -10.12
CA LYS A 38 -4.42 -8.08 -11.56
C LYS A 38 -3.11 -8.66 -12.10
N TYR A 39 -1.97 -8.30 -11.51
CA TYR A 39 -0.65 -8.79 -11.90
C TYR A 39 0.14 -9.25 -10.68
N LYS A 40 1.03 -10.22 -10.86
CA LYS A 40 1.80 -10.77 -9.74
C LYS A 40 2.85 -9.80 -9.21
N HIS A 41 3.58 -9.14 -10.10
CA HIS A 41 4.71 -8.29 -9.73
C HIS A 41 4.36 -6.82 -9.91
N GLN A 42 4.48 -6.06 -8.83
CA GLN A 42 4.32 -4.61 -8.75
C GLN A 42 5.67 -3.91 -8.76
N VAL A 43 5.67 -2.59 -8.86
CA VAL A 43 6.89 -1.78 -8.93
C VAL A 43 7.08 -1.02 -7.62
N LEU A 44 8.08 -1.39 -6.83
CA LEU A 44 8.44 -0.73 -5.57
C LEU A 44 9.59 0.25 -5.77
N GLY A 45 9.36 1.50 -5.42
CA GLY A 45 10.34 2.58 -5.23
C GLY A 45 10.75 2.71 -3.76
N THR A 46 12.05 2.69 -3.48
CA THR A 46 12.67 2.89 -2.15
C THR A 46 13.81 3.91 -2.22
N LEU A 47 14.29 4.40 -1.07
CA LEU A 47 15.40 5.34 -1.00
C LEU A 47 16.71 4.63 -0.64
N ARG A 48 17.73 4.80 -1.50
CA ARG A 48 19.10 4.33 -1.27
C ARG A 48 19.81 5.13 -0.17
N LYS A 49 20.99 4.66 0.26
CA LYS A 49 21.79 5.31 1.32
C LYS A 49 22.16 6.75 0.98
N ASP A 50 22.38 6.99 -0.30
CA ASP A 50 22.69 8.30 -0.88
C ASP A 50 21.44 9.14 -1.18
N GLY A 51 20.24 8.65 -0.84
CA GLY A 51 18.97 9.32 -1.10
C GLY A 51 18.43 9.14 -2.52
N SER A 52 19.17 8.49 -3.43
CA SER A 52 18.68 8.24 -4.79
C SER A 52 17.57 7.16 -4.80
N PRO A 53 16.59 7.25 -5.73
CA PRO A 53 15.54 6.25 -5.80
C PRO A 53 16.08 4.91 -6.32
N ARG A 54 15.60 3.81 -5.76
CA ARG A 54 15.73 2.45 -6.30
C ARG A 54 14.36 1.93 -6.68
N VAL A 55 14.23 1.39 -7.89
CA VAL A 55 13.03 0.71 -8.36
C VAL A 55 13.30 -0.79 -8.48
N THR A 56 12.38 -1.62 -7.99
CA THR A 56 12.45 -3.09 -8.04
C THR A 56 11.07 -3.71 -8.21
N GLY A 57 10.99 -4.88 -8.85
CA GLY A 57 9.79 -5.72 -8.81
C GLY A 57 9.54 -6.29 -7.41
N LEU A 58 8.26 -6.39 -7.02
CA LEU A 58 7.84 -6.96 -5.74
C LEU A 58 6.45 -7.61 -5.83
N GLU A 59 6.25 -8.72 -5.14
CA GLU A 59 4.92 -9.29 -4.89
C GLU A 59 4.34 -8.68 -3.61
N VAL A 60 3.06 -8.31 -3.66
CA VAL A 60 2.37 -7.71 -2.51
C VAL A 60 1.16 -8.56 -2.15
N GLU A 61 0.81 -8.58 -0.87
CA GLU A 61 -0.29 -9.38 -0.36
C GLU A 61 -1.25 -8.51 0.44
N PHE A 62 -2.55 -8.70 0.24
CA PHE A 62 -3.59 -8.14 1.08
C PHE A 62 -4.14 -9.25 1.96
N ARG A 63 -4.02 -9.09 3.28
CA ARG A 63 -4.44 -10.10 4.25
C ARG A 63 -4.76 -9.46 5.59
N ASP A 64 -5.82 -9.91 6.24
CA ASP A 64 -6.23 -9.44 7.57
C ASP A 64 -6.37 -7.91 7.66
N GLY A 65 -6.80 -7.28 6.58
CA GLY A 65 -6.93 -5.81 6.49
C GLY A 65 -5.61 -5.06 6.36
N GLU A 66 -4.50 -5.75 6.07
CA GLU A 66 -3.17 -5.18 5.86
C GLU A 66 -2.70 -5.31 4.41
N LEU A 67 -1.89 -4.36 3.97
CA LEU A 67 -1.05 -4.50 2.78
C LEU A 67 0.36 -4.87 3.24
N LEU A 68 0.80 -6.08 2.85
CA LEU A 68 2.01 -6.72 3.31
C LEU A 68 3.04 -6.82 2.18
N LEU A 69 4.31 -6.59 2.54
CA LEU A 69 5.47 -6.66 1.67
C LEU A 69 6.45 -7.72 2.20
N GLY A 70 6.48 -8.89 1.55
CA GLY A 70 7.43 -9.97 1.85
C GLY A 70 8.74 -9.81 1.08
N MET A 71 9.88 -9.95 1.76
CA MET A 71 11.20 -9.80 1.13
C MET A 71 12.22 -10.78 1.68
N MET A 72 13.12 -11.24 0.81
CA MET A 72 14.32 -11.96 1.24
C MET A 72 15.23 -11.06 2.09
N PRO A 73 15.78 -11.57 3.21
CA PRO A 73 16.81 -10.89 3.97
C PRO A 73 18.01 -10.55 3.09
N GLY A 74 18.62 -9.38 3.33
CA GLY A 74 19.76 -8.90 2.56
C GLY A 74 19.43 -8.37 1.15
N SER A 75 18.18 -8.50 0.67
CA SER A 75 17.80 -7.86 -0.60
C SER A 75 17.91 -6.33 -0.48
N MET A 76 18.37 -5.66 -1.54
CA MET A 76 18.65 -4.22 -1.48
C MET A 76 17.43 -3.39 -1.10
N LYS A 77 16.24 -3.73 -1.62
CA LYS A 77 14.97 -3.08 -1.24
C LYS A 77 14.63 -3.24 0.24
N ALA A 78 14.93 -4.40 0.85
CA ALA A 78 14.72 -4.60 2.28
C ALA A 78 15.71 -3.79 3.12
N LEU A 79 16.99 -3.78 2.72
CA LEU A 79 18.01 -2.94 3.37
C LEU A 79 17.70 -1.45 3.25
N ASP A 80 17.12 -1.03 2.13
CA ASP A 80 16.66 0.34 1.91
C ASP A 80 15.52 0.68 2.88
N LEU A 81 14.48 -0.16 2.99
CA LEU A 81 13.35 0.05 3.90
C LEU A 81 13.71 -0.01 5.39
N LEU A 82 14.67 -0.87 5.77
CA LEU A 82 15.17 -0.92 7.15
C LEU A 82 15.89 0.36 7.55
N ARG A 83 16.54 1.05 6.60
CA ARG A 83 17.21 2.33 6.84
C ARG A 83 16.24 3.50 6.78
N ASP A 84 15.40 3.54 5.74
CA ASP A 84 14.40 4.59 5.53
C ASP A 84 13.08 3.93 5.11
N PRO A 85 12.02 3.98 5.96
CA PRO A 85 10.80 3.24 5.70
C PRO A 85 9.96 3.84 4.57
N ARG A 86 10.33 5.02 4.03
CA ARG A 86 9.55 5.68 2.97
C ARG A 86 9.63 4.88 1.67
N PHE A 87 8.48 4.72 1.04
CA PHE A 87 8.37 4.01 -0.22
C PHE A 87 7.29 4.61 -1.13
N SER A 88 7.33 4.21 -2.40
CA SER A 88 6.22 4.34 -3.33
C SER A 88 6.03 3.02 -4.06
N LEU A 89 4.83 2.45 -3.99
CA LEU A 89 4.45 1.22 -4.67
C LEU A 89 3.49 1.58 -5.81
N GLN A 90 3.87 1.27 -7.03
CA GLN A 90 3.09 1.46 -8.23
C GLN A 90 2.55 0.12 -8.70
N ALA A 91 1.26 0.07 -9.04
CA ALA A 91 0.67 -1.10 -9.67
C ALA A 91 1.37 -1.38 -11.01
N ASN A 92 1.45 -2.66 -11.38
CA ASN A 92 1.99 -3.05 -12.66
C ASN A 92 1.16 -2.41 -13.78
N PRO A 93 1.78 -1.70 -14.75
CA PRO A 93 1.06 -0.98 -15.79
C PRO A 93 0.24 -1.89 -16.72
N GLY A 94 0.53 -3.20 -16.74
CA GLY A 94 -0.11 -4.17 -17.61
C GLY A 94 0.71 -4.51 -18.85
N PRO A 95 0.20 -5.43 -19.70
CA PRO A 95 0.93 -5.95 -20.86
C PRO A 95 0.89 -5.03 -22.07
N ASP A 96 -0.12 -4.16 -22.15
CA ASP A 96 -0.45 -3.40 -23.35
C ASP A 96 -0.33 -1.89 -23.11
N ALA A 97 -0.40 -1.11 -24.19
CA ALA A 97 -0.38 0.35 -24.11
C ALA A 97 -1.68 0.94 -23.50
N GLU A 98 -2.73 0.14 -23.42
CA GLU A 98 -4.04 0.54 -22.91
C GLU A 98 -4.04 0.56 -21.39
N MET A 99 -4.33 1.71 -20.78
CA MET A 99 -4.53 1.86 -19.34
C MET A 99 -5.99 1.61 -18.94
N ALA A 100 -6.61 0.56 -19.49
CA ALA A 100 -8.05 0.34 -19.41
C ALA A 100 -8.58 0.20 -17.96
N ASP A 101 -7.77 -0.35 -17.05
CA ASP A 101 -8.11 -0.49 -15.63
C ASP A 101 -7.56 0.64 -14.76
N GLY A 102 -7.01 1.69 -15.38
CA GLY A 102 -6.25 2.73 -14.73
C GLY A 102 -4.99 2.20 -14.04
N ASP A 103 -4.48 2.98 -13.10
CA ASP A 103 -3.24 2.77 -12.39
C ASP A 103 -3.39 3.21 -10.93
N VAL A 104 -2.70 2.53 -10.03
CA VAL A 104 -2.80 2.77 -8.58
C VAL A 104 -1.41 2.90 -7.98
N ARG A 105 -1.20 3.98 -7.23
CA ARG A 105 0.02 4.23 -6.46
C ARG A 105 -0.28 4.36 -4.98
N VAL A 106 0.50 3.68 -4.16
CA VAL A 106 0.48 3.82 -2.70
C VAL A 106 1.83 4.35 -2.27
N SER A 107 1.86 5.46 -1.54
CA SER A 107 3.06 5.99 -0.91
C SER A 107 2.89 6.03 0.59
N GLY A 108 3.93 5.71 1.33
CA GLY A 108 3.80 5.56 2.78
C GLY A 108 5.08 5.10 3.47
N ARG A 109 4.90 4.44 4.62
CA ARG A 109 5.97 3.84 5.40
C ARG A 109 5.81 2.33 5.44
N ALA A 110 6.88 1.59 5.19
CA ALA A 110 6.91 0.14 5.40
C ALA A 110 7.45 -0.14 6.81
N VAL A 111 6.59 -0.64 7.70
CA VAL A 111 6.95 -0.95 9.08
C VAL A 111 7.24 -2.44 9.20
N ARG A 112 8.46 -2.78 9.62
CA ARG A 112 8.85 -4.18 9.82
C ARG A 112 7.95 -4.82 10.87
N VAL A 113 7.38 -5.97 10.54
CA VAL A 113 6.66 -6.82 11.49
C VAL A 113 7.69 -7.62 12.28
N THR A 114 7.68 -7.46 13.60
CA THR A 114 8.59 -8.16 14.52
C THR A 114 7.87 -8.92 15.62
N ASP A 115 6.55 -8.78 15.72
CA ASP A 115 5.74 -9.51 16.69
C ASP A 115 5.73 -11.01 16.34
N PRO A 116 6.19 -11.90 17.24
CA PRO A 116 6.23 -13.33 16.97
C PRO A 116 4.86 -13.94 16.66
N ALA A 117 3.79 -13.45 17.29
CA ALA A 117 2.44 -13.97 17.05
C ALA A 117 1.95 -13.61 15.64
N ALA A 118 2.12 -12.35 15.22
CA ALA A 118 1.84 -11.92 13.84
C ALA A 118 2.65 -12.71 12.80
N LEU A 119 3.95 -12.94 13.05
CA LEU A 119 4.80 -13.71 12.14
C LEU A 119 4.37 -15.19 12.08
N ALA A 120 4.06 -15.82 13.21
CA ALA A 120 3.58 -17.20 13.24
C ALA A 120 2.27 -17.37 12.48
N SER A 121 1.31 -16.46 12.69
CA SER A 121 0.03 -16.43 11.95
C SER A 121 0.27 -16.29 10.44
N TYR A 122 1.15 -15.38 10.03
CA TYR A 122 1.50 -15.21 8.62
C TYR A 122 2.15 -16.48 8.02
N ILE A 123 3.06 -17.13 8.74
CA ILE A 123 3.72 -18.37 8.30
C ILE A 123 2.70 -19.49 8.11
N GLU A 124 1.81 -19.70 9.08
CA GLU A 124 0.77 -20.72 9.02
C GLU A 124 -0.14 -20.52 7.81
N GLN A 125 -0.50 -19.28 7.51
CA GLN A 125 -1.44 -18.95 6.44
C GLN A 125 -0.82 -18.93 5.04
N THR A 126 0.48 -18.66 4.90
CA THR A 126 1.12 -18.39 3.60
C THR A 126 2.25 -19.34 3.23
N THR A 127 2.81 -20.07 4.20
CA THR A 127 3.98 -20.95 4.01
C THR A 127 5.10 -20.28 3.20
N PRO A 128 5.57 -19.09 3.61
CA PRO A 128 6.53 -18.31 2.84
C PRO A 128 7.91 -19.01 2.85
N PRO A 129 8.76 -18.79 1.83
CA PRO A 129 10.16 -19.22 1.90
C PRO A 129 10.88 -18.57 3.09
N GLU A 130 11.49 -19.39 3.94
CA GLU A 130 12.26 -18.91 5.10
C GLU A 130 13.78 -18.92 4.81
N PRO A 131 14.54 -17.93 5.32
CA PRO A 131 14.10 -16.79 6.12
C PRO A 131 13.48 -15.67 5.27
N PHE A 132 12.55 -14.90 5.86
CA PHE A 132 11.93 -13.72 5.25
C PHE A 132 11.93 -12.50 6.19
N LEU A 133 11.76 -11.32 5.59
CA LEU A 133 11.37 -10.09 6.27
C LEU A 133 9.96 -9.72 5.80
N LEU A 134 9.10 -9.36 6.74
CA LEU A 134 7.73 -8.91 6.48
C LEU A 134 7.59 -7.45 6.90
N PHE A 135 6.97 -6.64 6.05
CA PHE A 135 6.63 -5.26 6.35
C PHE A 135 5.14 -5.04 6.14
N ARG A 136 4.48 -4.38 7.09
CA ARG A 136 3.14 -3.84 6.90
C ARG A 136 3.23 -2.41 6.36
N VAL A 137 2.29 -2.03 5.51
CA VAL A 137 2.25 -0.69 4.91
C VAL A 137 1.40 0.25 5.75
N GLU A 138 1.97 1.41 6.06
CA GLU A 138 1.25 2.57 6.57
C GLU A 138 1.08 3.60 5.45
N PRO A 139 -0.07 3.64 4.73
CA PRO A 139 -0.24 4.59 3.65
C PRO A 139 -0.28 6.03 4.17
N THR A 140 0.45 6.90 3.47
CA THR A 140 0.32 8.36 3.60
C THR A 140 -0.44 8.97 2.43
N GLU A 141 -0.52 8.23 1.31
CA GLU A 141 -1.26 8.62 0.12
C GLU A 141 -1.63 7.37 -0.69
N VAL A 142 -2.87 7.31 -1.17
CA VAL A 142 -3.32 6.35 -2.18
C VAL A 142 -3.86 7.15 -3.36
N VAL A 143 -3.33 6.91 -4.55
CA VAL A 143 -3.73 7.58 -5.78
C VAL A 143 -4.20 6.57 -6.79
N TYR A 144 -5.33 6.85 -7.43
CA TYR A 144 -5.73 6.21 -8.66
C TYR A 144 -5.69 7.21 -9.81
N THR A 145 -5.24 6.77 -10.97
CA THR A 145 -5.31 7.50 -12.22
C THR A 145 -5.95 6.61 -13.27
N GLY A 146 -7.00 7.07 -13.94
CA GLY A 146 -7.66 6.31 -15.00
C GLY A 146 -8.42 7.21 -15.96
N VAL A 147 -9.18 6.60 -16.85
CA VAL A 147 -10.03 7.31 -17.81
C VAL A 147 -11.49 6.94 -17.54
N GLU A 148 -12.34 7.96 -17.37
CA GLU A 148 -13.79 7.82 -17.24
C GLU A 148 -14.47 8.82 -18.18
N ASN A 149 -15.41 8.38 -19.02
CA ASN A 149 -16.14 9.24 -19.95
C ASN A 149 -15.20 10.16 -20.77
N GLU A 150 -14.10 9.62 -21.30
CA GLU A 150 -13.08 10.35 -22.07
C GLU A 150 -12.29 11.42 -21.27
N GLU A 151 -12.42 11.44 -19.94
CA GLU A 151 -11.66 12.32 -19.06
C GLU A 151 -10.62 11.54 -18.26
N ILE A 152 -9.44 12.14 -18.06
CA ILE A 152 -8.48 11.63 -17.08
C ILE A 152 -9.02 11.95 -15.69
N VAL A 153 -9.18 10.91 -14.87
CA VAL A 153 -9.63 11.00 -13.49
C VAL A 153 -8.48 10.63 -12.56
N VAL A 154 -8.21 11.48 -11.59
CA VAL A 154 -7.23 11.24 -10.52
C VAL A 154 -7.96 11.29 -9.19
N ARG A 155 -7.98 10.17 -8.46
CA ARG A 155 -8.54 10.08 -7.12
C ARG A 155 -7.40 10.05 -6.12
N VAL A 156 -7.43 10.91 -5.10
CA VAL A 156 -6.37 11.05 -4.10
C VAL A 156 -6.96 10.93 -2.71
N TRP A 157 -6.54 9.91 -1.99
CA TRP A 157 -6.85 9.75 -0.57
C TRP A 157 -5.59 9.95 0.28
N ARG A 158 -5.75 10.60 1.42
CA ARG A 158 -4.73 10.72 2.47
C ARG A 158 -5.40 10.53 3.83
N PRO A 159 -4.70 9.95 4.82
CA PRO A 159 -5.26 9.80 6.16
C PRO A 159 -5.72 11.14 6.74
N GLY A 160 -6.95 11.17 7.28
CA GLY A 160 -7.54 12.36 7.91
C GLY A 160 -8.11 13.40 6.94
N THR A 161 -8.17 13.12 5.64
CA THR A 161 -8.81 14.00 4.65
C THR A 161 -9.86 13.23 3.85
N ALA A 162 -10.91 13.92 3.38
CA ALA A 162 -11.86 13.34 2.43
C ALA A 162 -11.16 12.94 1.12
N LEU A 163 -11.68 11.90 0.46
CA LEU A 163 -11.28 11.54 -0.90
C LEU A 163 -11.49 12.72 -1.85
N ARG A 164 -10.44 13.06 -2.61
CA ARG A 164 -10.49 14.10 -3.63
C ARG A 164 -10.51 13.47 -5.00
N THR A 165 -11.38 13.95 -5.89
CA THR A 165 -11.44 13.51 -7.29
C THR A 165 -11.17 14.68 -8.20
N LEU A 166 -10.09 14.58 -8.98
CA LEU A 166 -9.69 15.56 -9.98
C LEU A 166 -10.01 15.00 -11.36
N ARG A 167 -10.61 15.81 -12.21
CA ARG A 167 -10.91 15.44 -13.61
C ARG A 167 -10.26 16.42 -14.57
N ARG A 168 -9.79 15.89 -15.70
CA ARG A 168 -9.24 16.68 -16.81
C ARG A 168 -9.71 16.11 -18.14
N GLY A 169 -10.45 16.92 -18.89
CA GLY A 169 -10.85 16.61 -20.27
C GLY A 169 -9.68 16.71 -21.26
N SER A 170 -9.93 16.28 -22.50
CA SER A 170 -8.96 16.27 -23.61
C SER A 170 -8.69 17.65 -24.24
N GLY A 171 -9.52 18.67 -23.97
CA GLY A 171 -9.32 20.06 -24.42
C GLY A 171 -8.48 20.92 -23.47
N GLU A 172 -8.25 22.19 -23.83
CA GLU A 172 -7.54 23.20 -22.98
C GLU A 172 -8.37 23.67 -21.75
N GLY A 173 -9.18 22.77 -21.18
CA GLY A 173 -9.92 23.03 -19.94
C GLY A 173 -9.01 22.88 -18.72
N SER A 174 -9.23 23.74 -17.71
CA SER A 174 -8.56 23.61 -16.41
C SER A 174 -9.00 22.34 -15.67
N VAL A 175 -8.11 21.80 -14.83
CA VAL A 175 -8.44 20.69 -13.92
C VAL A 175 -9.62 21.09 -13.03
N ARG A 176 -10.66 20.25 -12.98
CA ARG A 176 -11.79 20.42 -12.08
C ARG A 176 -11.72 19.42 -10.93
N GLU A 177 -12.17 19.83 -9.76
CA GLU A 177 -12.29 18.95 -8.59
C GLU A 177 -13.78 18.68 -8.36
N ASP A 178 -14.16 17.41 -8.27
CA ASP A 178 -15.52 17.04 -7.86
C ASP A 178 -15.67 17.30 -6.36
N ALA A 179 -16.82 17.85 -5.97
CA ALA A 179 -17.16 18.16 -4.59
C ALA A 179 -17.61 16.92 -3.80
#